data_AF-A0A1Q7RXK6-F1
#
_entry.id   AF-A0A1Q7RXK6-F1
#
_cell.length_a   1.000
_cell.length_b   1.000
_cell.length_c   1.000
_cell.angle_alpha   90.00
_cell.angle_beta   90.00
_cell.angle_gamma   90.00
#
_symmetry.space_group_name_H-M   'P 1'
#
loop_
_entity.id
_entity.type
_entity.pdbx_description
1 polymer ?
#
loop_
_entity_poly.entity_id
_entity_poly.type
_entity_poly.pdbx_seq_one_letter_code
_entity_poly.pdbx_strand_id
1 'polypeptide(L)'
;MRRLIAIVVSILIALLALEFQAQTPPAQTQKPPQAQAPQTPPAQTQKPPQAPAPPAPPAQTQKPPQAPAPPAPPAQTPPPAAAAKPPAPDPLQLAEDWMTRWNNLANYSLSFEGKEVGREELVNKMMELYAPDVVAEVPPHDDEQIGPVLLRGSTNVQKWVDKISRTQVKLLYIQRRQTKKQFEGTKLVYSTPLPWGGVGISFEIIAAWSRREDRRKFTGPGSVFLQYNAAGKIDRLRLYVGEIAEVTAL
;
A
#
# COMPACT_ATOMS: atom_id res chain seq x y z
N MET A 1 -13.57 53.58 -35.39
CA MET A 1 -14.56 53.20 -34.35
C MET A 1 -14.29 51.86 -33.66
N ARG A 2 -13.94 50.77 -34.37
CA ARG A 2 -13.73 49.43 -33.74
C ARG A 2 -12.54 49.29 -32.78
N ARG A 3 -11.48 50.10 -32.92
CA ARG A 3 -10.32 50.07 -32.00
C ARG A 3 -10.54 50.83 -30.68
N LEU A 4 -11.50 51.75 -30.65
CA LEU A 4 -11.82 52.51 -29.44
C LEU A 4 -12.70 51.68 -28.47
N ILE A 5 -13.55 50.81 -29.02
CA ILE A 5 -14.43 49.92 -28.25
C ILE A 5 -13.61 48.85 -27.51
N ALA A 6 -12.55 48.32 -28.11
CA ALA A 6 -11.69 47.30 -27.48
C ALA A 6 -10.92 47.84 -26.26
N ILE A 7 -10.50 49.11 -26.28
CA ILE A 7 -9.76 49.73 -25.17
C ILE A 7 -10.70 50.04 -23.99
N VAL A 8 -11.93 50.50 -24.27
CA VAL A 8 -12.93 50.79 -23.23
C VAL A 8 -13.40 49.51 -22.53
N VAL A 9 -13.56 48.39 -23.27
CA VAL A 9 -13.94 47.09 -22.68
C VAL A 9 -12.82 46.52 -21.81
N SER A 10 -11.54 46.66 -22.20
CA SER A 10 -10.42 46.20 -21.39
C SER A 10 -10.21 47.00 -20.09
N ILE A 11 -10.49 48.32 -20.11
CA ILE A 11 -10.44 49.15 -18.89
C ILE A 11 -11.62 48.83 -17.96
N LEU A 12 -12.81 48.52 -18.50
CA LEU A 12 -13.95 48.11 -17.68
C LEU A 12 -13.74 46.77 -16.97
N ILE A 13 -13.06 45.81 -17.63
CA ILE A 13 -12.72 44.51 -17.02
C ILE A 13 -11.63 44.65 -15.95
N ALA A 14 -10.67 45.56 -16.15
CA ALA A 14 -9.63 45.83 -15.14
C ALA A 14 -10.18 46.54 -13.89
N LEU A 15 -11.21 47.39 -14.03
CA LEU A 15 -11.88 48.03 -12.89
C LEU A 15 -12.83 47.08 -12.14
N LEU A 16 -13.48 46.13 -12.83
CA LEU A 16 -14.28 45.08 -12.15
C LEU A 16 -13.43 44.07 -11.37
N ALA A 17 -12.16 43.90 -11.71
CA ALA A 17 -11.24 43.01 -11.00
C ALA A 17 -10.62 43.65 -9.74
N LEU A 18 -10.71 44.98 -9.58
CA LEU A 18 -10.09 45.70 -8.46
C LEU A 18 -11.03 45.88 -7.25
N GLU A 19 -12.33 45.66 -7.40
CA GLU A 19 -13.31 45.73 -6.30
C GLU A 19 -13.61 44.39 -5.61
N PHE A 20 -13.03 43.28 -6.06
CA PHE A 20 -13.18 41.96 -5.43
C PHE A 20 -12.01 41.57 -4.50
N GLN A 21 -11.25 42.58 -4.02
CA GLN A 21 -10.09 42.42 -3.12
C GLN A 21 -10.21 43.23 -1.83
N ALA A 22 -11.43 43.57 -1.39
CA ALA A 22 -11.64 44.27 -0.12
C ALA A 22 -12.85 43.73 0.66
N GLN A 23 -12.79 42.46 1.08
CA GLN A 23 -13.59 41.96 2.21
C GLN A 23 -13.07 40.59 2.68
N THR A 24 -11.94 40.57 3.40
CA THR A 24 -11.68 39.51 4.37
C THR A 24 -12.47 39.82 5.64
N PRO A 25 -13.41 38.97 6.08
CA PRO A 25 -13.91 39.05 7.44
C PRO A 25 -12.75 38.76 8.40
N PRO A 26 -12.61 39.45 9.54
CA PRO A 26 -11.61 39.09 10.53
C PRO A 26 -11.87 37.67 11.03
N ALA A 27 -10.80 36.88 11.12
CA ALA A 27 -10.81 35.55 11.71
C ALA A 27 -11.40 35.62 13.12
N GLN A 28 -12.62 35.08 13.30
CA GLN A 28 -13.14 34.77 14.62
C GLN A 28 -12.48 33.50 15.12
N THR A 29 -11.63 33.64 16.14
CA THR A 29 -11.10 32.54 16.93
C THR A 29 -12.26 31.90 17.72
N GLN A 30 -12.96 30.93 17.11
CA GLN A 30 -13.88 30.07 17.84
C GLN A 30 -13.06 28.98 18.55
N LYS A 31 -13.06 29.04 19.88
CA LYS A 31 -12.59 28.00 20.79
C LYS A 31 -13.34 26.70 20.48
N PRO A 32 -12.68 25.54 20.30
CA PRO A 32 -13.39 24.28 20.09
C PRO A 32 -14.26 23.96 21.31
N PRO A 33 -15.53 23.53 21.14
CA PRO A 33 -16.28 22.92 22.22
C PRO A 33 -15.56 21.63 22.64
N GLN A 34 -15.15 21.55 23.91
CA GLN A 34 -14.72 20.29 24.50
C GLN A 34 -15.89 19.31 24.46
N ALA A 35 -15.82 18.34 23.55
CA ALA A 35 -16.65 17.15 23.64
C ALA A 35 -16.26 16.41 24.94
N GLN A 36 -17.18 16.40 25.90
CA GLN A 36 -17.08 15.56 27.09
C GLN A 36 -17.06 14.10 26.63
N ALA A 37 -15.99 13.38 26.99
CA ALA A 37 -15.97 11.92 26.87
C ALA A 37 -17.09 11.33 27.75
N PRO A 38 -17.84 10.32 27.27
CA PRO A 38 -18.72 9.54 28.13
C PRO A 38 -17.88 8.89 29.23
N GLN A 39 -18.07 9.33 30.47
CA GLN A 39 -17.49 8.66 31.63
C GLN A 39 -18.25 7.33 31.82
N THR A 40 -17.60 6.21 31.50
CA THR A 40 -18.01 4.90 31.97
C THR A 40 -17.90 4.86 33.51
N PRO A 41 -18.95 4.50 34.25
CA PRO A 41 -18.85 4.29 35.69
C PRO A 41 -17.90 3.12 35.98
N PRO A 42 -16.96 3.23 36.93
CA PRO A 42 -16.17 2.08 37.35
C PRO A 42 -17.09 1.07 38.05
N ALA A 43 -16.98 -0.19 37.61
CA ALA A 43 -17.67 -1.33 38.21
C ALA A 43 -17.33 -1.44 39.71
N GLN A 44 -18.35 -1.27 40.55
CA GLN A 44 -18.27 -1.56 41.98
C GLN A 44 -18.14 -3.07 42.18
N THR A 45 -16.92 -3.53 42.47
CA THR A 45 -16.73 -4.87 43.02
C THR A 45 -16.93 -4.79 44.53
N GLN A 46 -18.04 -5.35 45.02
CA GLN A 46 -18.35 -5.40 46.44
C GLN A 46 -17.37 -6.32 47.16
N LYS A 47 -16.76 -5.80 48.24
CA LYS A 47 -15.91 -6.52 49.19
C LYS A 47 -16.79 -7.36 50.14
N PRO A 48 -16.48 -8.64 50.43
CA PRO A 48 -17.24 -9.40 51.41
C PRO A 48 -17.12 -8.81 52.84
N PRO A 49 -18.11 -9.02 53.74
CA PRO A 49 -18.09 -8.49 55.09
C PRO A 49 -16.98 -9.11 55.95
N GLN A 50 -16.26 -8.27 56.71
CA GLN A 50 -15.30 -8.72 57.72
C GLN A 50 -16.02 -9.11 59.01
N ALA A 51 -15.85 -10.36 59.44
CA ALA A 51 -16.17 -10.79 60.80
C ALA A 51 -15.09 -10.31 61.79
N PRO A 52 -15.44 -9.96 63.04
CA PRO A 52 -14.49 -9.48 64.05
C PRO A 52 -13.55 -10.58 64.53
N ALA A 53 -12.27 -10.23 64.71
CA ALA A 53 -11.22 -11.13 65.18
C ALA A 53 -11.33 -11.37 66.71
N PRO A 54 -11.13 -12.62 67.19
CA PRO A 54 -10.89 -12.89 68.61
C PRO A 54 -9.42 -12.55 68.99
N PRO A 55 -9.15 -12.20 70.27
CA PRO A 55 -7.85 -11.70 70.71
C PRO A 55 -6.75 -12.76 70.70
N ALA A 56 -5.51 -12.31 70.45
CA ALA A 56 -4.31 -13.13 70.33
C ALA A 56 -3.86 -13.80 71.65
N PRO A 57 -3.42 -15.07 71.65
CA PRO A 57 -2.57 -15.64 72.68
C PRO A 57 -1.07 -15.30 72.45
N PRO A 58 -0.22 -15.36 73.50
CA PRO A 58 1.11 -14.77 73.50
C PRO A 58 2.11 -15.49 72.59
N ALA A 59 3.06 -14.69 72.09
CA ALA A 59 4.14 -15.09 71.21
C ALA A 59 5.00 -16.21 71.82
N GLN A 60 5.09 -17.35 71.11
CA GLN A 60 6.17 -18.31 71.26
C GLN A 60 7.13 -18.13 70.08
N THR A 61 8.36 -17.72 70.40
CA THR A 61 9.49 -17.63 69.47
C THR A 61 9.91 -19.04 69.05
N GLN A 62 9.51 -19.47 67.86
CA GLN A 62 10.10 -20.62 67.19
C GLN A 62 10.82 -20.16 65.92
N LYS A 63 12.12 -20.46 65.88
CA LYS A 63 13.04 -20.23 64.75
C LYS A 63 12.53 -21.02 63.52
N PRO A 64 12.32 -20.39 62.34
CA PRO A 64 11.90 -21.14 61.16
C PRO A 64 12.99 -22.13 60.73
N PRO A 65 12.64 -23.36 60.34
CA PRO A 65 13.55 -24.21 59.57
C PRO A 65 13.75 -23.61 58.18
N GLN A 66 15.00 -23.53 57.73
CA GLN A 66 15.34 -23.14 56.36
C GLN A 66 14.73 -24.14 55.38
N ALA A 67 13.80 -23.68 54.53
CA ALA A 67 13.34 -24.43 53.38
C ALA A 67 14.47 -24.55 52.35
N PRO A 68 14.73 -25.73 51.76
CA PRO A 68 15.67 -25.86 50.66
C PRO A 68 15.19 -25.07 49.44
N ALA A 69 16.12 -24.39 48.76
CA ALA A 69 15.84 -23.63 47.56
C ALA A 69 15.18 -24.50 46.47
N PRO A 70 14.25 -23.96 45.68
CA PRO A 70 13.68 -24.68 44.55
C PRO A 70 14.79 -25.05 43.55
N PRO A 71 14.73 -26.26 42.94
CA PRO A 71 15.73 -26.68 41.96
C PRO A 71 15.73 -25.74 40.75
N ALA A 72 16.93 -25.40 40.27
CA ALA A 72 17.11 -24.57 39.09
C ALA A 72 16.37 -25.19 37.88
N PRO A 73 15.70 -24.38 37.04
CA PRO A 73 15.08 -24.90 35.82
C PRO A 73 16.15 -25.57 34.93
N PRO A 74 15.83 -26.70 34.28
CA PRO A 74 16.78 -27.38 33.43
C PRO A 74 17.26 -26.45 32.31
N ALA A 75 18.57 -26.46 32.06
CA ALA A 75 19.19 -25.74 30.96
C ALA A 75 18.52 -26.15 29.65
N GLN A 76 17.89 -25.18 28.97
CA GLN A 76 17.36 -25.40 27.63
C GLN A 76 18.55 -25.60 26.69
N THR A 77 18.62 -26.78 26.08
CA THR A 77 19.51 -27.05 24.95
C THR A 77 19.24 -26.02 23.87
N PRO A 78 20.26 -25.38 23.27
CA PRO A 78 20.06 -24.49 22.13
C PRO A 78 19.28 -25.24 21.04
N PRO A 79 18.28 -24.62 20.39
CA PRO A 79 17.59 -25.25 19.27
C PRO A 79 18.62 -25.65 18.21
N PRO A 80 18.46 -26.82 17.57
CA PRO A 80 19.38 -27.28 16.54
C PRO A 80 19.53 -26.19 15.48
N ALA A 81 20.78 -25.92 15.10
CA ALA A 81 21.14 -24.95 14.08
C ALA A 81 20.24 -25.18 12.86
N ALA A 82 19.36 -24.22 12.58
CA ALA A 82 18.48 -24.26 11.44
C ALA A 82 19.37 -24.48 10.21
N ALA A 83 19.12 -25.58 9.48
CA ALA A 83 19.74 -25.83 8.20
C ALA A 83 19.66 -24.52 7.38
N ALA A 84 20.80 -24.07 6.87
CA ALA A 84 20.91 -22.81 6.16
C ALA A 84 19.84 -22.75 5.07
N LYS A 85 18.82 -21.93 5.30
CA LYS A 85 17.76 -21.65 4.35
C LYS A 85 18.45 -21.11 3.09
N PRO A 86 18.05 -21.53 1.87
CA PRO A 86 18.58 -20.94 0.65
C PRO A 86 18.54 -19.41 0.74
N PRO A 87 19.56 -18.69 0.24
CA PRO A 87 19.56 -17.23 0.30
C PRO A 87 18.24 -16.73 -0.30
N ALA A 88 17.53 -15.91 0.47
CA ALA A 88 16.28 -15.32 0.01
C ALA A 88 16.57 -14.54 -1.30
N PRO A 89 15.65 -14.59 -2.29
CA PRO A 89 15.86 -13.85 -3.53
C PRO A 89 16.06 -12.36 -3.25
N ASP A 90 16.94 -11.70 -4.02
CA ASP A 90 17.22 -10.27 -3.87
C ASP A 90 15.92 -9.45 -4.06
N PRO A 91 15.46 -8.70 -3.04
CA PRO A 91 14.26 -7.88 -3.13
C PRO A 91 14.26 -6.90 -4.31
N LEU A 92 15.43 -6.36 -4.68
CA LEU A 92 15.53 -5.44 -5.80
C LEU A 92 15.28 -6.16 -7.12
N GLN A 93 15.90 -7.33 -7.33
CA GLN A 93 15.67 -8.16 -8.50
C GLN A 93 14.19 -8.58 -8.62
N LEU A 94 13.55 -8.98 -7.52
CA LEU A 94 12.12 -9.32 -7.50
C LEU A 94 11.22 -8.16 -7.95
N ALA A 95 11.54 -6.94 -7.51
CA ALA A 95 10.81 -5.74 -7.94
C ALA A 95 11.05 -5.44 -9.42
N GLU A 96 12.30 -5.53 -9.88
CA GLU A 96 12.68 -5.27 -11.28
C GLU A 96 12.06 -6.28 -12.25
N ASP A 97 12.05 -7.56 -11.89
CA ASP A 97 11.44 -8.63 -12.68
C ASP A 97 9.94 -8.39 -12.84
N TRP A 98 9.24 -8.08 -11.75
CA TRP A 98 7.81 -7.78 -11.78
C TRP A 98 7.53 -6.55 -12.65
N MET A 99 8.25 -5.45 -12.43
CA MET A 99 8.10 -4.21 -13.19
C MET A 99 8.38 -4.39 -14.69
N THR A 100 9.39 -5.19 -15.01
CA THR A 100 9.77 -5.49 -16.40
C THR A 100 8.67 -6.27 -17.10
N ARG A 101 8.15 -7.34 -16.50
CA ARG A 101 7.06 -8.12 -17.09
C ARG A 101 5.78 -7.28 -17.21
N TRP A 102 5.46 -6.48 -16.19
CA TRP A 102 4.29 -5.59 -16.18
C TRP A 102 4.32 -4.55 -17.31
N ASN A 103 5.42 -3.81 -17.45
CA ASN A 103 5.56 -2.79 -18.49
C ASN A 103 5.59 -3.37 -19.92
N ASN A 104 5.94 -4.65 -20.05
CA ASN A 104 5.96 -5.33 -21.34
C ASN A 104 4.59 -5.89 -21.76
N LEU A 105 3.55 -5.86 -20.91
CA LEU A 105 2.23 -6.44 -21.23
C LEU A 105 1.60 -5.88 -22.52
N ALA A 106 1.93 -4.63 -22.89
CA ALA A 106 1.41 -4.00 -24.10
C ALA A 106 2.29 -4.18 -25.34
N ASN A 107 3.45 -4.86 -25.23
CA ASN A 107 4.47 -4.97 -26.29
C ASN A 107 4.20 -6.13 -27.26
N TYR A 108 2.97 -6.23 -27.74
CA TYR A 108 2.57 -7.14 -28.80
C TYR A 108 2.13 -6.37 -30.04
N SER A 109 2.06 -7.05 -31.18
CA SER A 109 1.67 -6.44 -32.45
C SER A 109 0.37 -7.02 -32.98
N LEU A 110 -0.21 -6.32 -33.97
CA LEU A 110 -1.27 -6.86 -34.80
C LEU A 110 -0.66 -7.28 -36.13
N SER A 111 -1.03 -8.46 -36.62
CA SER A 111 -0.71 -8.90 -37.98
C SER A 111 -1.45 -8.04 -39.01
N PHE A 112 -1.11 -8.21 -40.28
CA PHE A 112 -1.84 -7.56 -41.38
C PHE A 112 -3.35 -7.91 -41.38
N GLU A 113 -3.70 -9.10 -40.89
CA GLU A 113 -5.09 -9.56 -40.75
C GLU A 113 -5.77 -9.03 -39.47
N GLY A 114 -5.08 -8.19 -38.69
CA GLY A 114 -5.58 -7.68 -37.41
C GLY A 114 -5.55 -8.69 -36.26
N LYS A 115 -4.85 -9.82 -36.41
CA LYS A 115 -4.70 -10.81 -35.33
C LYS A 115 -3.59 -10.42 -34.37
N GLU A 116 -3.80 -10.64 -33.08
CA GLU A 116 -2.79 -10.38 -32.05
C GLU A 116 -1.64 -11.37 -32.14
N VAL A 117 -0.39 -10.87 -32.14
CA VAL A 117 0.83 -11.68 -32.21
C VAL A 117 1.69 -11.42 -30.97
N GLY A 118 1.97 -12.46 -30.18
CA GLY A 118 2.85 -12.40 -29.00
C GLY A 118 2.17 -12.00 -27.69
N ARG A 119 0.91 -11.56 -27.71
CA ARG A 119 0.18 -11.10 -26.51
C ARG A 119 0.03 -12.19 -25.45
N GLU A 120 -0.40 -13.38 -25.86
CA GLU A 120 -0.62 -14.51 -24.96
C GLU A 120 0.67 -14.91 -24.25
N GLU A 121 1.80 -14.90 -24.95
CA GLU A 121 3.12 -15.17 -24.38
C GLU A 121 3.48 -14.16 -23.27
N LEU A 122 3.20 -12.87 -23.48
CA LEU A 122 3.45 -11.82 -22.48
C LEU A 122 2.59 -12.01 -21.23
N VAL A 123 1.31 -12.34 -21.41
CA VAL A 123 0.40 -12.65 -20.29
C VAL A 123 0.89 -13.89 -19.54
N ASN A 124 1.25 -14.96 -20.25
CA ASN A 124 1.75 -16.19 -19.65
C ASN A 124 3.06 -15.95 -18.87
N LYS A 125 4.01 -15.21 -19.44
CA LYS A 125 5.22 -14.78 -18.74
C LYS A 125 4.90 -13.98 -17.48
N MET A 126 3.93 -13.07 -17.51
CA MET A 126 3.53 -12.37 -16.29
C MET A 126 2.96 -13.36 -15.24
N MET A 127 2.12 -14.30 -15.67
CA MET A 127 1.46 -15.27 -14.80
C MET A 127 2.42 -16.30 -14.20
N GLU A 128 3.58 -16.56 -14.81
CA GLU A 128 4.64 -17.39 -14.21
C GLU A 128 5.09 -16.88 -12.83
N LEU A 129 4.94 -15.58 -12.53
CA LEU A 129 5.30 -15.04 -11.22
C LEU A 129 4.32 -15.44 -10.11
N TYR A 130 3.08 -15.81 -10.44
CA TYR A 130 1.99 -15.93 -9.47
C TYR A 130 1.79 -17.37 -9.01
N ALA A 131 1.44 -17.52 -7.73
CA ALA A 131 0.99 -18.80 -7.19
C ALA A 131 -0.44 -19.14 -7.69
N PRO A 132 -0.83 -20.42 -7.78
CA PRO A 132 -2.18 -20.81 -8.21
C PRO A 132 -3.30 -20.21 -7.34
N ASP A 133 -3.05 -20.03 -6.05
CA ASP A 133 -3.97 -19.56 -5.02
C ASP A 133 -3.79 -18.06 -4.67
N VAL A 134 -3.10 -17.30 -5.54
CA VAL A 134 -2.78 -15.89 -5.30
C VAL A 134 -4.01 -15.04 -4.95
N VAL A 135 -3.83 -14.10 -4.02
CA VAL A 135 -4.80 -13.06 -3.71
C VAL A 135 -4.26 -11.71 -4.18
N ALA A 136 -4.97 -11.03 -5.07
CA ALA A 136 -4.56 -9.73 -5.60
C ALA A 136 -5.60 -8.66 -5.27
N GLU A 137 -5.18 -7.59 -4.60
CA GLU A 137 -5.96 -6.35 -4.46
C GLU A 137 -5.47 -5.36 -5.50
N VAL A 138 -6.35 -4.94 -6.41
CA VAL A 138 -5.97 -4.16 -7.60
C VAL A 138 -6.86 -2.92 -7.75
N PRO A 139 -6.42 -1.89 -8.50
CA PRO A 139 -7.24 -0.71 -8.75
C PRO A 139 -8.56 -1.07 -9.45
N PRO A 140 -9.56 -0.16 -9.43
CA PRO A 140 -10.74 -0.30 -10.26
C PRO A 140 -10.37 -0.60 -11.71
N HIS A 141 -11.06 -1.56 -12.29
CA HIS A 141 -10.77 -2.01 -13.65
C HIS A 141 -12.03 -1.99 -14.54
N ASP A 142 -13.10 -1.38 -14.05
CA ASP A 142 -14.36 -1.12 -14.74
C ASP A 142 -14.80 0.33 -14.40
N ASP A 143 -15.44 1.01 -15.34
CA ASP A 143 -15.77 2.44 -15.25
C ASP A 143 -16.85 2.72 -14.19
N GLU A 144 -17.69 1.73 -13.89
CA GLU A 144 -18.74 1.84 -12.86
C GLU A 144 -18.26 1.44 -11.47
N GLN A 145 -17.04 0.91 -11.38
CA GLN A 145 -16.57 0.28 -10.16
C GLN A 145 -15.93 1.29 -9.20
N ILE A 146 -16.43 1.32 -7.97
CA ILE A 146 -15.90 2.17 -6.90
C ILE A 146 -14.98 1.35 -6.00
N GLY A 147 -13.73 1.80 -5.85
CA GLY A 147 -12.74 1.21 -4.94
C GLY A 147 -12.01 -0.03 -5.49
N PRO A 148 -11.02 -0.56 -4.75
CA PRO A 148 -10.19 -1.67 -5.21
C PRO A 148 -10.96 -3.00 -5.29
N VAL A 149 -10.48 -3.92 -6.13
CA VAL A 149 -11.02 -5.30 -6.26
C VAL A 149 -10.09 -6.29 -5.61
N LEU A 150 -10.68 -7.23 -4.86
CA LEU A 150 -10.00 -8.43 -4.41
C LEU A 150 -10.24 -9.58 -5.40
N LEU A 151 -9.19 -9.95 -6.14
CA LEU A 151 -9.14 -11.12 -7.02
C LEU A 151 -8.55 -12.30 -6.26
N ARG A 152 -9.18 -13.48 -6.37
CA ARG A 152 -8.69 -14.73 -5.78
C ARG A 152 -8.40 -15.77 -6.85
N GLY A 153 -7.26 -16.43 -6.73
CA GLY A 153 -6.79 -17.46 -7.65
C GLY A 153 -6.17 -16.90 -8.94
N SER A 154 -5.22 -17.65 -9.49
CA SER A 154 -4.46 -17.26 -10.68
C SER A 154 -5.34 -16.99 -11.90
N THR A 155 -6.47 -17.69 -12.05
CA THR A 155 -7.40 -17.49 -13.18
C THR A 155 -7.99 -16.08 -13.20
N ASN A 156 -8.37 -15.53 -12.04
CA ASN A 156 -8.95 -14.19 -11.97
C ASN A 156 -7.88 -13.11 -12.16
N VAL A 157 -6.67 -13.34 -11.62
CA VAL A 157 -5.52 -12.47 -11.87
C VAL A 157 -5.13 -12.47 -13.36
N GLN A 158 -5.14 -13.64 -14.02
CA GLN A 158 -4.86 -13.75 -15.44
C GLN A 158 -5.86 -12.97 -16.29
N LYS A 159 -7.17 -13.06 -16.00
CA LYS A 159 -8.19 -12.24 -16.69
C LYS A 159 -7.93 -10.75 -16.54
N TRP A 160 -7.52 -10.31 -15.35
CA TRP A 160 -7.17 -8.91 -15.10
C TRP A 160 -5.92 -8.49 -15.89
N VAL A 161 -4.84 -9.28 -15.83
CA VAL A 161 -3.61 -9.03 -16.61
C VAL A 161 -3.89 -9.03 -18.13
N ASP A 162 -4.72 -9.96 -18.60
CA ASP A 162 -5.18 -10.05 -19.99
C ASP A 162 -5.93 -8.77 -20.39
N LYS A 163 -6.86 -8.30 -19.55
CA LYS A 163 -7.58 -7.04 -19.78
C LYS A 163 -6.61 -5.86 -19.89
N ILE A 164 -5.65 -5.71 -18.97
CA ILE A 164 -4.64 -4.64 -19.01
C ILE A 164 -3.86 -4.67 -20.33
N SER A 165 -3.41 -5.84 -20.78
CA SER A 165 -2.68 -5.97 -22.05
C SER A 165 -3.49 -5.43 -23.24
N ARG A 166 -4.81 -5.67 -23.24
CA ARG A 166 -5.70 -5.27 -24.33
C ARG A 166 -6.11 -3.80 -24.24
N THR A 167 -6.43 -3.30 -23.05
CA THR A 167 -7.03 -1.98 -22.90
C THR A 167 -6.00 -0.87 -22.72
N GLN A 168 -4.77 -1.19 -22.34
CA GLN A 168 -3.73 -0.21 -22.07
C GLN A 168 -2.54 -0.35 -23.02
N VAL A 169 -1.91 0.77 -23.34
CA VAL A 169 -0.72 0.88 -24.19
C VAL A 169 0.26 1.89 -23.62
N LYS A 170 1.53 1.80 -24.02
CA LYS A 170 2.61 2.63 -23.46
C LYS A 170 2.65 2.53 -21.93
N LEU A 171 2.55 1.31 -21.42
CA LEU A 171 2.64 1.02 -19.98
C LEU A 171 4.02 1.46 -19.49
N LEU A 172 4.02 2.44 -18.59
CA LEU A 172 5.21 3.03 -18.01
C LEU A 172 5.01 3.18 -16.51
N TYR A 173 5.22 2.07 -15.82
CA TYR A 173 5.34 2.02 -14.37
C TYR A 173 6.81 2.25 -14.06
N ILE A 174 7.09 3.28 -13.26
CA ILE A 174 8.46 3.67 -12.90
C ILE A 174 8.58 3.57 -11.40
N GLN A 175 9.52 2.76 -10.90
CA GLN A 175 9.86 2.78 -9.49
C GLN A 175 10.52 4.12 -9.14
N ARG A 176 9.99 4.81 -8.13
CA ARG A 176 10.53 6.10 -7.72
C ARG A 176 11.96 5.94 -7.22
N ARG A 177 12.86 6.74 -7.79
CA ARG A 177 14.20 6.93 -7.25
C ARG A 177 14.16 8.03 -6.21
N GLN A 178 14.75 7.78 -5.04
CA GLN A 178 14.90 8.81 -4.02
C GLN A 178 16.36 9.25 -3.96
N THR A 179 16.56 10.55 -3.81
CA THR A 179 17.87 11.18 -3.72
C THR A 179 17.93 11.99 -2.43
N LYS A 180 18.97 11.80 -1.62
CA LYS A 180 19.29 12.71 -0.51
C LYS A 180 20.32 13.78 -0.91
N LYS A 181 21.01 13.60 -2.05
CA LYS A 181 22.01 14.50 -2.65
C LYS A 181 21.84 14.53 -4.18
N GLN A 182 22.50 15.45 -4.86
CA GLN A 182 22.18 15.86 -6.24
C GLN A 182 22.40 14.83 -7.38
N PHE A 183 23.07 13.68 -7.18
CA PHE A 183 23.58 12.92 -8.34
C PHE A 183 23.28 11.42 -8.41
N GLU A 184 22.88 10.74 -7.33
CA GLU A 184 22.60 9.30 -7.38
C GLU A 184 21.27 8.97 -6.71
N GLY A 185 20.26 8.63 -7.53
CA GLY A 185 18.95 8.22 -7.08
C GLY A 185 18.86 6.71 -6.90
N THR A 186 18.55 6.27 -5.69
CA THR A 186 18.39 4.86 -5.35
C THR A 186 16.95 4.42 -5.53
N LYS A 187 16.74 3.25 -6.12
CA LYS A 187 15.45 2.56 -6.13
C LYS A 187 15.21 1.93 -4.77
N LEU A 188 14.34 2.53 -3.94
CA LEU A 188 14.04 1.97 -2.63
C LEU A 188 13.05 0.82 -2.78
N VAL A 189 13.43 -0.34 -2.24
CA VAL A 189 12.56 -1.49 -2.00
C VAL A 189 12.65 -1.82 -0.52
N TYR A 190 11.52 -1.78 0.17
CA TYR A 190 11.43 -2.28 1.54
C TYR A 190 11.16 -3.76 1.49
N SER A 191 11.81 -4.54 2.34
CA SER A 191 11.59 -5.98 2.40
C SER A 191 11.55 -6.49 3.84
N THR A 192 10.84 -7.59 4.05
CA THR A 192 10.78 -8.28 5.33
C THR A 192 10.56 -9.79 5.12
N PRO A 193 11.27 -10.67 5.83
CA PRO A 193 10.93 -12.09 5.81
C PRO A 193 9.54 -12.30 6.44
N LEU A 194 8.75 -13.20 5.84
CA LEU A 194 7.39 -13.49 6.34
C LEU A 194 7.43 -14.58 7.42
N PRO A 195 6.57 -14.50 8.47
CA PRO A 195 6.53 -15.51 9.54
C PRO A 195 6.24 -16.94 9.07
N TRP A 196 5.49 -17.07 7.97
CA TRP A 196 5.16 -18.35 7.32
C TRP A 196 6.15 -18.75 6.20
N GLY A 197 7.26 -18.01 6.06
CA GLY A 197 8.26 -18.22 5.02
C GLY A 197 8.03 -17.40 3.76
N GLY A 198 9.11 -17.16 3.02
CA GLY A 198 9.12 -16.24 1.89
C GLY A 198 9.51 -14.82 2.28
N VAL A 199 9.25 -13.86 1.40
CA VAL A 199 9.63 -12.44 1.55
C VAL A 199 8.50 -11.53 1.10
N GLY A 200 8.16 -10.54 1.93
CA GLY A 200 7.32 -9.42 1.54
C GLY A 200 8.21 -8.29 1.03
N ILE A 201 7.84 -7.67 -0.09
CA ILE A 201 8.49 -6.48 -0.61
C ILE A 201 7.47 -5.37 -0.90
N SER A 202 7.89 -4.12 -0.77
CA SER A 202 7.10 -2.96 -1.17
C SER A 202 7.95 -1.84 -1.75
N PHE A 203 7.39 -1.13 -2.71
CA PHE A 203 8.04 -0.01 -3.38
C PHE A 203 7.02 0.97 -3.98
N GLU A 204 7.44 2.22 -4.12
CA GLU A 204 6.64 3.29 -4.73
C GLU A 204 6.82 3.32 -6.24
N ILE A 205 5.75 3.65 -6.94
CA ILE A 205 5.73 3.79 -8.39
C ILE A 205 5.09 5.11 -8.83
N ILE A 206 5.42 5.54 -10.03
CA ILE A 206 4.55 6.40 -10.85
C ILE A 206 4.03 5.50 -11.97
N ALA A 207 2.71 5.37 -12.06
CA ALA A 207 2.06 4.63 -13.13
C ALA A 207 1.64 5.61 -14.21
N ALA A 208 2.03 5.37 -15.45
CA ALA A 208 1.56 6.11 -16.61
C ALA A 208 1.19 5.15 -17.75
N TRP A 209 0.08 5.41 -18.42
CA TRP A 209 -0.36 4.62 -19.57
C TRP A 209 -1.27 5.43 -20.47
N SER A 210 -1.58 4.90 -21.64
CA SER A 210 -2.68 5.40 -22.48
C SER A 210 -3.75 4.32 -22.61
N ARG A 211 -5.02 4.72 -22.66
CA ARG A 211 -6.11 3.82 -23.05
C ARG A 211 -6.01 3.54 -24.55
N ARG A 212 -6.15 2.28 -24.95
CA ARG A 212 -5.99 1.85 -26.34
C ARG A 212 -7.07 2.44 -27.25
N GLU A 213 -8.31 2.45 -26.76
CA GLU A 213 -9.52 2.85 -27.50
C GLU A 213 -9.44 4.30 -28.00
N ASP A 214 -9.19 5.25 -27.09
CA ASP A 214 -9.30 6.68 -27.39
C ASP A 214 -8.00 7.46 -27.16
N ARG A 215 -6.92 6.76 -26.79
CA ARG A 215 -5.57 7.32 -26.60
C ARG A 215 -5.47 8.34 -25.48
N ARG A 216 -6.49 8.47 -24.62
CA ARG A 216 -6.40 9.27 -23.40
C ARG A 216 -5.27 8.77 -22.53
N LYS A 217 -4.53 9.71 -21.96
CA LYS A 217 -3.34 9.45 -21.16
C LYS A 217 -3.69 9.56 -19.69
N PHE A 218 -3.17 8.63 -18.91
CA PHE A 218 -3.42 8.55 -17.48
C PHE A 218 -2.09 8.51 -16.76
N THR A 219 -2.02 9.18 -15.62
CA THR A 219 -0.86 9.13 -14.73
C THR A 219 -1.32 9.18 -13.28
N GLY A 220 -0.61 8.50 -12.39
CA GLY A 220 -0.90 8.53 -10.96
C GLY A 220 0.27 8.00 -10.12
N PRO A 221 0.51 8.58 -8.93
CA PRO A 221 1.40 7.97 -7.95
C PRO A 221 0.79 6.66 -7.46
N GLY A 222 1.62 5.70 -7.10
CA GLY A 222 1.16 4.40 -6.62
C GLY A 222 2.18 3.69 -5.75
N SER A 223 1.77 2.53 -5.26
CA SER A 223 2.61 1.62 -4.48
C SER A 223 2.26 0.18 -4.82
N VAL A 224 3.30 -0.66 -4.80
CA VAL A 224 3.18 -2.10 -5.05
C VAL A 224 3.64 -2.82 -3.79
N PHE A 225 2.84 -3.80 -3.37
CA PHE A 225 3.17 -4.72 -2.29
C PHE A 225 3.09 -6.14 -2.84
N LEU A 226 4.19 -6.87 -2.76
CA LEU A 226 4.26 -8.26 -3.19
C LEU A 226 4.65 -9.11 -1.99
N GLN A 227 3.98 -10.24 -1.81
CA GLN A 227 4.43 -11.30 -0.92
C GLN A 227 4.79 -12.48 -1.81
N TYR A 228 6.03 -12.95 -1.67
CA TYR A 228 6.54 -14.13 -2.33
C TYR A 228 6.57 -15.26 -1.31
N ASN A 229 6.03 -16.42 -1.67
CA ASN A 229 6.10 -17.62 -0.85
C ASN A 229 7.50 -18.26 -0.90
N ALA A 230 7.69 -19.35 -0.16
CA ALA A 230 8.95 -20.08 -0.13
C ALA A 230 9.39 -20.67 -1.49
N ALA A 231 8.45 -20.85 -2.43
CA ALA A 231 8.73 -21.29 -3.80
C ALA A 231 9.05 -20.12 -4.76
N GLY A 232 9.16 -18.90 -4.26
CA GLY A 232 9.44 -17.71 -5.07
C GLY A 232 8.28 -17.27 -5.95
N LYS A 233 7.04 -17.67 -5.63
CA LYS A 233 5.81 -17.24 -6.33
C LYS A 233 5.05 -16.21 -5.51
N ILE A 234 4.42 -15.27 -6.19
CA ILE A 234 3.58 -14.24 -5.58
C ILE A 234 2.31 -14.90 -5.03
N ASP A 235 2.15 -14.92 -3.71
CA ASP A 235 0.94 -15.38 -3.01
C ASP A 235 -0.02 -14.22 -2.72
N ARG A 236 0.51 -12.99 -2.62
CA ARG A 236 -0.28 -11.77 -2.49
C ARG A 236 0.29 -10.61 -3.28
N LEU A 237 -0.58 -9.96 -4.04
CA LEU A 237 -0.33 -8.66 -4.68
C LEU A 237 -1.27 -7.63 -4.05
N ARG A 238 -0.77 -6.43 -3.74
CA ARG A 238 -1.59 -5.23 -3.61
C ARG A 238 -1.00 -4.15 -4.48
N LEU A 239 -1.77 -3.68 -5.45
CA LEU A 239 -1.42 -2.57 -6.32
C LEU A 239 -2.37 -1.41 -6.00
N TYR A 240 -1.82 -0.33 -5.48
CA TYR A 240 -2.54 0.92 -5.34
C TYR A 240 -2.00 1.90 -6.36
N VAL A 241 -2.89 2.41 -7.20
CA VAL A 241 -2.65 3.62 -7.99
C VAL A 241 -3.65 4.63 -7.46
N GLY A 242 -3.15 5.76 -6.97
CA GLY A 242 -3.94 6.81 -6.31
C GLY A 242 -4.86 7.56 -7.28
N GLU A 243 -5.03 8.87 -7.10
CA GLU A 243 -5.80 9.70 -8.03
C GLU A 243 -5.23 9.61 -9.45
N ILE A 244 -5.88 8.79 -10.29
CA ILE A 244 -5.54 8.65 -11.69
C ILE A 244 -6.06 9.90 -12.39
N ALA A 245 -5.14 10.77 -12.80
CA ALA A 245 -5.49 11.97 -13.56
C ALA A 245 -5.44 11.67 -15.06
N GLU A 246 -6.49 12.08 -15.78
CA GLU A 246 -6.40 12.24 -17.23
C GLU A 246 -5.46 13.41 -17.54
N VAL A 247 -4.47 13.17 -18.40
CA VAL A 247 -3.51 14.19 -18.80
C VAL A 247 -4.02 14.92 -20.05
N THR A 248 -4.53 16.14 -19.88
CA THR A 248 -4.88 17.05 -20.96
C THR A 248 -3.67 17.92 -21.32
N ALA A 249 -3.32 18.01 -22.60
CA ALA A 249 -2.32 18.99 -23.05
C ALA A 249 -2.89 20.41 -22.86
N LEU A 250 -2.07 21.32 -22.31
CA LEU A 250 -2.35 22.76 -22.24
C LEU A 250 -2.16 23.41 -23.60
#